data_AF-A0A836HV07-F1
#
_entry.id   AF-A0A836HV07-F1
#
_cell.length_a   1.000
_cell.length_b   1.000
_cell.length_c   1.000
_cell.angle_alpha   90.00
_cell.angle_beta   90.00
_cell.angle_gamma   90.00
#
_symmetry.space_group_name_H-M   'P 1'
#
loop_
_entity.id
_entity.type
_entity.pdbx_description
1 polymer ?
#
loop_
_entity_poly.entity_id
_entity_poly.type
_entity_poly.pdbx_seq_one_letter_code
_entity_poly.pdbx_strand_id
1 'polypeptide(L)'
;MSADDTPVSLFLQACKQEGVKAPNPNLVEFFQSHDTFDSIVEIDLSNNYVGNRGLMAVLDVIEHLGRFRYLKAMDQKLYNSDLNEDTVKGNTVIDRIVEVFKSHPTANSLNLSNNPISNYAGRKLLSLAQVSRRMCRIEVNDTRIDFELRNKIAKQCEENTRDMWDAEQEGDAEPEAAFGEGMLWVPTQVAADLTSLGAGRARRHTVRVEGIDPEAAKNYIAPVHEKSQEDTDMICELLSHNVLFSFLGSKDILTVAGAMYREAFVKDECIIECGQANCDKLFVIQSGAADIIKEGQKVFVKTEGTAVGELELLYDTPAVATVKVSTEALVAWVLDRETYRNLVMGSCIRRRDTYITMLANVPFLQSLDNYERMQVADALTSDEFAAGDYIIHYDEEGEWLYIIIEGTVEVIGRDEAGNKKKVCEFHSGDHIGELEFLNEHRTVADVVAVTDVTAAKLNRRHFEMCMGPVIDVLKRDSTSAKYEYYQRVLQQQHSSAAAA
;
A
#
# COMPACT_ATOMS: atom_id res chain seq x y z
N MET A 1 -44.43 4.81 22.76
CA MET A 1 -44.17 5.10 21.34
C MET A 1 -45.51 5.44 20.72
N SER A 2 -45.66 6.68 20.25
CA SER A 2 -46.88 7.11 19.54
C SER A 2 -46.89 6.49 18.14
N ALA A 3 -48.04 6.51 17.47
CA ALA A 3 -48.22 5.94 16.13
C ALA A 3 -47.39 6.63 15.00
N ASP A 4 -46.49 7.55 15.34
CA ASP A 4 -45.63 8.32 14.43
C ASP A 4 -44.12 7.95 14.56
N ASP A 5 -43.77 7.01 15.45
CA ASP A 5 -42.39 6.52 15.62
C ASP A 5 -42.08 5.44 14.57
N THR A 6 -41.68 5.86 13.36
CA THR A 6 -41.16 4.98 12.30
C THR A 6 -39.63 5.09 12.27
N PRO A 7 -38.90 4.06 11.78
CA PRO A 7 -37.45 4.15 11.62
C PRO A 7 -37.01 5.39 10.82
N VAL A 8 -37.81 5.80 9.83
CA VAL A 8 -37.56 7.00 9.02
C VAL A 8 -37.73 8.29 9.79
N SER A 9 -38.83 8.42 10.56
CA SER A 9 -39.09 9.66 11.30
C SER A 9 -38.00 9.88 12.36
N LEU A 10 -37.56 8.80 13.01
CA LEU A 10 -36.42 8.83 13.92
C LEU A 10 -35.11 9.19 13.21
N PHE A 11 -34.81 8.57 12.05
CA PHE A 11 -33.61 8.89 11.28
C PHE A 11 -33.56 10.35 10.82
N LEU A 12 -34.69 10.88 10.33
CA LEU A 12 -34.79 12.27 9.90
C LEU A 12 -34.68 13.26 11.07
N GLN A 13 -35.19 12.88 12.25
CA GLN A 13 -35.02 13.64 13.48
C GLN A 13 -33.55 13.65 13.94
N ALA A 14 -32.89 12.49 13.95
CA ALA A 14 -31.48 12.35 14.29
C ALA A 14 -30.60 13.14 13.32
N CYS A 15 -30.90 13.10 12.01
CA CYS A 15 -30.22 13.93 11.01
C CYS A 15 -30.32 15.43 11.31
N LYS A 16 -31.47 15.91 11.81
CA LYS A 16 -31.64 17.32 12.21
C LYS A 16 -30.84 17.65 13.47
N GLN A 17 -30.81 16.76 14.45
CA GLN A 17 -30.06 16.94 15.69
C GLN A 17 -28.55 16.99 15.44
N GLU A 18 -28.04 16.10 14.58
CA GLU A 18 -26.63 16.00 14.18
C GLU A 18 -26.21 17.04 13.12
N GLY A 19 -27.11 17.92 12.69
CA GLY A 19 -26.81 18.99 11.74
C GLY A 19 -26.49 18.51 10.31
N VAL A 20 -27.13 17.42 9.87
CA VAL A 20 -27.05 16.88 8.51
C VAL A 20 -27.94 17.72 7.57
N LYS A 21 -27.32 18.48 6.65
CA LYS A 21 -28.05 19.39 5.74
C LYS A 21 -28.98 18.69 4.75
N ALA A 22 -28.59 17.50 4.30
CA ALA A 22 -29.36 16.68 3.37
C ALA A 22 -29.17 15.20 3.78
N PRO A 23 -30.21 14.54 4.33
CA PRO A 23 -30.17 13.11 4.64
C PRO A 23 -29.87 12.28 3.39
N ASN A 24 -29.11 11.20 3.53
CA ASN A 24 -28.77 10.34 2.39
C ASN A 24 -30.06 9.69 1.83
N PRO A 25 -30.41 9.90 0.55
CA PRO A 25 -31.66 9.38 -0.03
C PRO A 25 -31.80 7.86 0.07
N ASN A 26 -30.70 7.12 -0.10
CA ASN A 26 -30.71 5.65 -0.03
C ASN A 26 -31.00 5.15 1.38
N LEU A 27 -30.53 5.88 2.41
CA LEU A 27 -30.88 5.55 3.80
C LEU A 27 -32.32 5.94 4.13
N VAL A 28 -32.80 7.05 3.60
CA VAL A 28 -34.21 7.42 3.76
C VAL A 28 -35.11 6.36 3.13
N GLU A 29 -34.80 5.89 1.92
CA GLU A 29 -35.54 4.81 1.25
C GLU A 29 -35.43 3.48 2.01
N PHE A 30 -34.23 3.14 2.51
CA PHE A 30 -34.03 1.94 3.34
C PHE A 30 -34.87 1.97 4.62
N PHE A 31 -34.85 3.06 5.38
CA PHE A 31 -35.69 3.14 6.58
C PHE A 31 -37.18 3.19 6.21
N GLN A 32 -37.55 3.72 5.04
CA GLN A 32 -38.93 3.80 4.55
C GLN A 32 -39.48 2.44 4.15
N SER A 33 -38.62 1.52 3.73
CA SER A 33 -39.03 0.16 3.40
C SER A 33 -39.27 -0.73 4.64
N HIS A 34 -39.05 -0.21 5.86
CA HIS A 34 -39.19 -0.94 7.11
C HIS A 34 -40.28 -0.32 7.98
N ASP A 35 -41.41 -1.02 8.12
CA ASP A 35 -42.57 -0.54 8.87
C ASP A 35 -42.36 -0.58 10.40
N THR A 36 -41.45 -1.42 10.89
CA THR A 36 -41.17 -1.61 12.33
C THR A 36 -39.68 -1.67 12.64
N PHE A 37 -39.26 -1.22 13.82
CA PHE A 37 -37.87 -1.29 14.27
C PHE A 37 -37.33 -2.72 14.35
N ASP A 38 -38.17 -3.70 14.68
CA ASP A 38 -37.79 -5.11 14.80
C ASP A 38 -37.47 -5.79 13.46
N SER A 39 -37.83 -5.17 12.34
CA SER A 39 -37.54 -5.69 11.00
C SER A 39 -36.09 -5.44 10.56
N ILE A 40 -35.37 -4.54 11.23
CA ILE A 40 -34.00 -4.18 10.90
C ILE A 40 -33.03 -4.97 11.78
N VAL A 41 -32.42 -6.00 11.18
CA VAL A 41 -31.41 -6.86 11.85
C VAL A 41 -29.99 -6.42 11.49
N GLU A 42 -29.81 -5.84 10.30
CA GLU A 42 -28.52 -5.41 9.77
C GLU A 42 -28.61 -4.04 9.11
N ILE A 43 -27.51 -3.30 9.17
CA ILE A 43 -27.35 -2.03 8.45
C ILE A 43 -26.04 -2.06 7.68
N ASP A 44 -26.12 -2.06 6.34
CA ASP A 44 -24.97 -1.99 5.45
C ASP A 44 -24.81 -0.61 4.82
N LEU A 45 -23.74 0.08 5.20
CA LEU A 45 -23.36 1.39 4.69
C LEU A 45 -22.22 1.33 3.66
N SER A 46 -21.71 0.14 3.29
CA SER A 46 -20.54 0.01 2.41
C SER A 46 -20.75 0.65 1.02
N ASN A 47 -21.97 0.63 0.50
CA ASN A 47 -22.32 1.28 -0.77
C ASN A 47 -22.81 2.74 -0.61
N ASN A 48 -22.85 3.25 0.62
CA ASN A 48 -23.45 4.54 0.97
C ASN A 48 -22.51 5.36 1.87
N TYR A 49 -21.82 6.34 1.28
CA TYR A 49 -21.02 7.29 2.05
C TYR A 49 -21.93 8.25 2.83
N VAL A 50 -21.91 8.15 4.15
CA VAL A 50 -22.70 9.01 5.06
C VAL A 50 -21.82 10.00 5.84
N GLY A 51 -20.54 9.67 6.02
CA GLY A 51 -19.58 10.45 6.81
C GLY A 51 -19.93 10.49 8.31
N ASN A 52 -19.12 11.22 9.09
CA ASN A 52 -19.22 11.23 10.56
C ASN A 52 -20.62 11.57 11.10
N ARG A 53 -21.22 12.69 10.67
CA ARG A 53 -22.55 13.13 11.16
C ARG A 53 -23.70 12.23 10.70
N GLY A 54 -23.59 11.69 9.49
CA GLY A 54 -24.59 10.74 8.99
C GLY A 54 -24.53 9.42 9.76
N LEU A 55 -23.33 8.96 10.12
CA LEU A 55 -23.16 7.77 10.94
C LEU A 55 -23.68 7.99 12.37
N MET A 56 -23.47 9.17 12.97
CA MET A 56 -24.06 9.53 14.27
C MET A 56 -25.60 9.40 14.24
N ALA A 57 -26.24 9.93 13.19
CA ALA A 57 -27.70 9.80 13.03
C ALA A 57 -28.17 8.34 12.84
N VAL A 58 -27.36 7.49 12.19
CA VAL A 58 -27.65 6.05 12.09
C VAL A 58 -27.50 5.36 13.46
N LEU A 59 -26.50 5.73 14.25
CA LEU A 59 -26.28 5.16 15.58
C LEU A 59 -27.44 5.46 16.55
N ASP A 60 -28.03 6.65 16.47
CA ASP A 60 -29.22 6.98 17.26
C ASP A 60 -30.44 6.13 16.88
N VAL A 61 -30.57 5.75 15.61
CA VAL A 61 -31.60 4.79 15.18
C VAL A 61 -31.30 3.40 15.72
N ILE A 62 -30.03 2.97 15.69
CA ILE A 62 -29.59 1.65 16.17
C ILE A 62 -29.97 1.43 17.64
N GLU A 63 -29.88 2.47 18.50
CA GLU A 63 -30.27 2.36 19.92
C GLU A 63 -31.74 1.92 20.12
N HIS A 64 -32.59 2.09 19.12
CA HIS A 64 -34.02 1.78 19.17
C HIS A 64 -34.36 0.45 18.48
N LEU A 65 -33.37 -0.30 17.96
CA LEU A 65 -33.58 -1.54 17.21
C LEU A 65 -33.51 -2.78 18.11
N GLY A 66 -34.65 -3.40 18.42
CA GLY A 66 -34.68 -4.56 19.31
C GLY A 66 -33.89 -5.79 18.82
N ARG A 67 -33.79 -5.98 17.50
CA ARG A 67 -33.19 -7.17 16.85
C ARG A 67 -31.90 -6.90 16.09
N PHE A 68 -31.29 -5.74 16.28
CA PHE A 68 -30.09 -5.36 15.55
C PHE A 68 -28.86 -6.20 15.95
N ARG A 69 -28.17 -6.75 14.95
CA ARG A 69 -27.00 -7.63 15.12
C ARG A 69 -25.73 -7.05 14.51
N TYR A 70 -25.83 -6.45 13.32
CA TYR A 70 -24.67 -6.16 12.47
C TYR A 70 -24.66 -4.74 11.88
N LEU A 71 -23.55 -4.03 12.04
CA LEU A 71 -23.25 -2.78 11.31
C LEU A 71 -22.04 -2.94 10.40
N LYS A 72 -22.21 -2.62 9.12
CA LYS A 72 -21.13 -2.51 8.15
C LYS A 72 -20.90 -1.05 7.77
N ALA A 73 -19.92 -0.41 8.40
CA ALA A 73 -19.56 0.99 8.22
C ALA A 73 -18.17 1.14 7.57
N MET A 74 -17.94 0.39 6.49
CA MET A 74 -16.72 0.50 5.68
C MET A 74 -16.71 1.78 4.82
N ASP A 75 -15.51 2.27 4.50
CA ASP A 75 -15.29 3.37 3.55
C ASP A 75 -16.00 4.69 3.93
N GLN A 76 -16.26 4.92 5.22
CA GLN A 76 -16.98 6.10 5.72
C GLN A 76 -16.08 7.31 6.00
N LYS A 77 -14.76 7.17 5.81
CA LYS A 77 -13.76 8.19 6.13
C LYS A 77 -13.94 8.74 7.55
N LEU A 78 -14.01 7.84 8.53
CA LEU A 78 -14.14 8.19 9.95
C LEU A 78 -12.87 8.87 10.46
N TYR A 79 -12.76 10.19 10.28
CA TYR A 79 -11.65 10.99 10.79
C TYR A 79 -11.77 11.23 12.30
N ASN A 80 -10.62 11.35 12.99
CA ASN A 80 -10.58 12.05 14.27
C ASN A 80 -11.13 13.46 14.04
N SER A 81 -12.09 13.87 14.85
CA SER A 81 -12.78 15.15 14.69
C SER A 81 -11.79 16.31 14.62
N ASP A 82 -12.00 17.15 13.60
CA ASP A 82 -11.37 18.45 13.34
C ASP A 82 -9.90 18.47 12.87
N LEU A 83 -9.73 18.58 11.56
CA LEU A 83 -8.48 19.01 10.88
C LEU A 83 -8.05 20.45 11.26
N ASN A 84 -8.76 21.12 12.19
CA ASN A 84 -8.63 22.55 12.47
C ASN A 84 -7.99 22.89 13.83
N GLU A 85 -7.64 21.93 14.69
CA GLU A 85 -6.93 22.23 15.94
C GLU A 85 -5.76 21.26 16.15
N ASP A 86 -4.59 21.81 16.50
CA ASP A 86 -3.28 21.17 16.66
C ASP A 86 -3.19 20.14 17.82
N THR A 87 -4.30 19.48 18.17
CA THR A 87 -4.30 18.37 19.13
C THR A 87 -5.15 17.22 18.62
N VAL A 88 -4.50 16.13 18.20
CA VAL A 88 -5.17 14.87 17.82
C VAL A 88 -5.82 14.26 19.06
N LYS A 89 -7.04 14.67 19.37
CA LYS A 89 -7.89 14.07 20.41
C LYS A 89 -9.12 13.43 19.77
N GLY A 90 -9.21 12.10 19.93
CA GLY A 90 -10.45 11.32 19.86
C GLY A 90 -11.18 11.27 18.51
N ASN A 91 -11.69 10.10 18.14
CA ASN A 91 -12.74 10.01 17.13
C ASN A 91 -14.08 9.91 17.88
N THR A 92 -14.79 11.03 17.99
CA THR A 92 -16.09 11.11 18.67
C THR A 92 -17.09 10.08 18.14
N VAL A 93 -17.01 9.76 16.85
CA VAL A 93 -17.87 8.75 16.22
C VAL A 93 -17.51 7.35 16.70
N ILE A 94 -16.22 7.01 16.85
CA ILE A 94 -15.81 5.72 17.39
C ILE A 94 -16.21 5.59 18.86
N ASP A 95 -16.03 6.65 19.66
CA ASP A 95 -16.45 6.63 21.06
C ASP A 95 -17.97 6.40 21.17
N ARG A 96 -18.77 7.00 20.28
CA ARG A 96 -20.22 6.74 20.18
C ARG A 96 -20.55 5.31 19.73
N ILE A 97 -19.86 4.77 18.72
CA ILE A 97 -20.04 3.37 18.29
C ILE A 97 -19.79 2.43 19.46
N VAL A 98 -18.71 2.65 20.21
CA VAL A 98 -18.35 1.83 21.38
C VAL A 98 -19.42 1.94 22.48
N GLU A 99 -19.98 3.13 22.71
CA GLU A 99 -21.06 3.32 23.67
C GLU A 99 -22.33 2.55 23.27
N VAL A 100 -22.78 2.71 22.03
CA VAL A 100 -23.99 2.05 21.50
C VAL A 100 -23.83 0.54 21.52
N PHE A 101 -22.73 0.00 20.99
CA PHE A 101 -22.51 -1.45 20.92
C PHE A 101 -22.29 -2.08 22.30
N LYS A 102 -21.88 -1.29 23.30
CA LYS A 102 -21.74 -1.76 24.68
C LYS A 102 -23.08 -1.84 25.41
N SER A 103 -24.04 -0.95 25.10
CA SER A 103 -25.37 -0.93 25.72
C SER A 103 -26.40 -1.77 24.97
N HIS A 104 -26.18 -2.05 23.68
CA HIS A 104 -27.14 -2.74 22.83
C HIS A 104 -27.30 -4.24 23.22
N PRO A 105 -28.53 -4.75 23.37
CA PRO A 105 -28.76 -6.11 23.87
C PRO A 105 -28.38 -7.22 22.89
N THR A 106 -28.45 -6.96 21.58
CA THR A 106 -28.36 -7.97 20.51
C THR A 106 -27.22 -7.75 19.51
N ALA A 107 -26.44 -6.68 19.65
CA ALA A 107 -25.36 -6.36 18.71
C ALA A 107 -24.17 -7.31 18.92
N ASN A 108 -23.66 -7.90 17.83
CA ASN A 108 -22.59 -8.90 17.92
C ASN A 108 -21.46 -8.72 16.89
N SER A 109 -21.69 -7.94 15.82
CA SER A 109 -20.74 -7.81 14.72
C SER A 109 -20.63 -6.37 14.23
N LEU A 110 -19.39 -5.92 13.99
CA LEU A 110 -19.06 -4.57 13.58
C LEU A 110 -17.95 -4.60 12.53
N ASN A 111 -18.17 -3.93 11.39
CA ASN A 111 -17.14 -3.76 10.36
C ASN A 111 -16.82 -2.29 10.13
N LEU A 112 -15.57 -1.93 10.39
CA LEU A 112 -15.01 -0.58 10.28
C LEU A 112 -13.80 -0.53 9.32
N SER A 113 -13.65 -1.53 8.45
CA SER A 113 -12.54 -1.61 7.50
C SER A 113 -12.51 -0.41 6.53
N ASN A 114 -11.34 -0.13 5.95
CA ASN A 114 -11.10 1.01 5.04
C ASN A 114 -11.38 2.40 5.65
N ASN A 115 -11.26 2.55 6.97
CA ASN A 115 -11.39 3.84 7.64
C ASN A 115 -10.05 4.30 8.26
N PRO A 116 -9.76 5.61 8.29
CA PRO A 116 -8.53 6.17 8.87
C PRO A 116 -8.56 6.18 10.41
N ILE A 117 -8.72 5.00 11.02
CA ILE A 117 -8.86 4.79 12.47
C ILE A 117 -7.49 4.57 13.11
N SER A 118 -7.19 5.31 14.17
CA SER A 118 -5.89 5.25 14.88
C SER A 118 -5.87 4.20 16.01
N ASN A 119 -4.67 3.92 16.55
CA ASN A 119 -4.47 3.06 17.72
C ASN A 119 -5.29 3.46 18.96
N TYR A 120 -5.61 4.75 19.14
CA TYR A 120 -6.52 5.19 20.23
C TYR A 120 -7.88 4.51 20.11
N ALA A 121 -8.47 4.54 18.92
CA ALA A 121 -9.73 3.90 18.61
C ALA A 121 -9.62 2.37 18.64
N GLY A 122 -8.48 1.80 18.19
CA GLY A 122 -8.20 0.38 18.35
C GLY A 122 -8.27 -0.11 19.80
N ARG A 123 -7.72 0.66 20.76
CA ARG A 123 -7.80 0.32 22.19
C ARG A 123 -9.23 0.36 22.73
N LYS A 124 -10.05 1.29 22.24
CA LYS A 124 -11.47 1.37 22.59
C LYS A 124 -12.28 0.19 22.04
N LEU A 125 -12.00 -0.22 20.79
CA LEU A 125 -12.61 -1.40 20.18
C LEU A 125 -12.19 -2.69 20.88
N LEU A 126 -10.92 -2.80 21.30
CA LEU A 126 -10.48 -3.92 22.14
C LEU A 126 -11.22 -3.95 23.48
N SER A 127 -11.35 -2.79 24.14
CA SER A 127 -12.12 -2.69 25.39
C SER A 127 -13.60 -3.03 25.19
N LEU A 128 -14.19 -2.70 24.04
CA LEU A 128 -15.55 -3.09 23.69
C LEU A 128 -15.68 -4.62 23.62
N ALA A 129 -14.78 -5.29 22.89
CA ALA A 129 -14.77 -6.75 22.78
C ALA A 129 -14.57 -7.44 24.14
N GLN A 130 -13.74 -6.88 25.02
CA GLN A 130 -13.50 -7.42 26.36
C GLN A 130 -14.69 -7.28 27.31
N VAL A 131 -15.41 -6.16 27.22
CA VAL A 131 -16.54 -5.87 28.13
C VAL A 131 -17.83 -6.51 27.63
N SER A 132 -18.07 -6.51 26.32
CA SER A 132 -19.25 -7.11 25.72
C SER A 132 -18.90 -8.48 25.12
N ARG A 133 -19.12 -9.55 25.90
CA ARG A 133 -18.86 -10.95 25.46
C ARG A 133 -19.69 -11.39 24.26
N ARG A 134 -20.70 -10.61 23.87
CA ARG A 134 -21.51 -10.84 22.65
C ARG A 134 -20.81 -10.37 21.38
N MET A 135 -19.76 -9.55 21.50
CA MET A 135 -19.01 -9.05 20.34
C MET A 135 -18.09 -10.14 19.78
N CYS A 136 -18.61 -10.88 18.81
CA CYS A 136 -17.94 -12.00 18.17
C CYS A 136 -17.09 -11.58 16.97
N ARG A 137 -17.33 -10.39 16.40
CA ARG A 137 -16.60 -9.94 15.21
C ARG A 137 -16.41 -8.42 15.18
N ILE A 138 -15.15 -7.99 15.10
CA ILE A 138 -14.78 -6.60 14.84
C ILE A 138 -13.76 -6.59 13.70
N GLU A 139 -14.18 -6.14 12.53
CA GLU A 139 -13.30 -6.00 11.37
C GLU A 139 -12.72 -4.60 11.26
N VAL A 140 -11.40 -4.50 11.17
CA VAL A 140 -10.63 -3.26 11.08
C VAL A 140 -9.51 -3.36 10.03
N ASN A 141 -9.79 -4.04 8.92
CA ASN A 141 -8.85 -4.20 7.82
C ASN A 141 -8.57 -2.85 7.15
N ASP A 142 -7.35 -2.65 6.68
CA ASP A 142 -6.92 -1.42 5.99
C ASP A 142 -7.20 -0.13 6.81
N THR A 143 -6.98 -0.21 8.13
CA THR A 143 -7.01 0.92 9.07
C THR A 143 -5.59 1.32 9.53
N ARG A 144 -5.45 2.45 10.23
CA ARG A 144 -4.18 2.88 10.86
C ARG A 144 -3.94 2.25 12.24
N ILE A 145 -4.68 1.18 12.58
CA ILE A 145 -4.44 0.39 13.78
C ILE A 145 -3.25 -0.53 13.50
N ASP A 146 -2.27 -0.59 14.39
CA ASP A 146 -1.12 -1.48 14.24
C ASP A 146 -1.50 -2.96 14.24
N PHE A 147 -0.61 -3.79 13.69
CA PHE A 147 -0.86 -5.22 13.53
C PHE A 147 -1.07 -5.94 14.87
N GLU A 148 -0.31 -5.59 15.90
CA GLU A 148 -0.41 -6.22 17.22
C GLU A 148 -1.79 -5.98 17.86
N LEU A 149 -2.29 -4.75 17.79
CA LEU A 149 -3.59 -4.37 18.32
C LEU A 149 -4.73 -4.98 17.51
N ARG A 150 -4.60 -5.06 16.17
CA ARG A 150 -5.58 -5.79 15.34
C ARG A 150 -5.66 -7.26 15.72
N ASN A 151 -4.53 -7.93 15.93
CA ASN A 151 -4.51 -9.33 16.36
C ASN A 151 -5.11 -9.52 17.76
N LYS A 152 -4.87 -8.59 18.69
CA LYS A 152 -5.52 -8.63 20.02
C LYS A 152 -7.04 -8.52 19.93
N ILE A 153 -7.55 -7.65 19.06
CA ILE A 153 -9.00 -7.50 18.82
C ILE A 153 -9.56 -8.79 18.22
N ALA A 154 -8.93 -9.33 17.17
CA ALA A 154 -9.36 -10.55 16.51
C ALA A 154 -9.39 -11.73 17.48
N LYS A 155 -8.31 -11.93 18.25
CA LYS A 155 -8.22 -12.99 19.26
C LYS A 155 -9.31 -12.86 20.34
N GLN A 156 -9.59 -11.65 20.82
CA GLN A 156 -10.65 -11.44 21.80
C GLN A 156 -12.04 -11.80 21.24
N CYS A 157 -12.29 -11.46 19.97
CA CYS A 157 -13.53 -11.81 19.28
C CYS A 157 -13.68 -13.33 19.05
N GLU A 158 -12.58 -14.03 18.75
CA GLU A 158 -12.56 -15.50 18.67
C GLU A 158 -12.87 -16.15 20.03
N GLU A 159 -12.27 -15.64 21.11
CA GLU A 159 -12.57 -16.09 22.48
C GLU A 159 -14.05 -15.90 22.83
N ASN A 160 -14.63 -14.74 22.52
CA ASN A 160 -16.05 -14.47 22.71
C ASN A 160 -16.95 -15.41 21.89
N THR A 161 -16.54 -15.73 20.66
CA THR A 161 -17.28 -16.67 19.79
C THR A 161 -17.29 -18.07 20.40
N ARG A 162 -16.15 -18.52 20.93
CA ARG A 162 -16.03 -19.81 21.61
C ARG A 162 -16.85 -19.86 22.89
N ASP A 163 -16.76 -18.83 23.74
CA ASP A 163 -17.55 -18.73 24.97
C ASP A 163 -19.06 -18.77 24.69
N MET A 164 -19.51 -18.19 23.57
CA MET A 164 -20.91 -18.25 23.14
C MET A 164 -21.32 -19.67 22.76
N TRP A 165 -20.50 -20.39 21.99
CA TRP A 165 -20.75 -21.79 21.63
C TRP A 165 -20.73 -22.75 22.81
N ASP A 166 -19.81 -22.55 23.77
CA ASP A 166 -19.72 -23.38 24.97
C ASP A 166 -20.95 -23.17 25.87
N ALA A 167 -21.46 -21.93 25.97
CA ALA A 167 -22.68 -21.61 26.71
C ALA A 167 -23.97 -22.19 26.08
N GLU A 168 -23.99 -22.38 24.76
CA GLU A 168 -25.10 -23.03 24.04
C GLU A 168 -25.17 -24.54 24.27
N GLN A 169 -24.05 -25.20 24.62
CA GLN A 169 -24.03 -26.65 24.87
C GLN A 169 -24.45 -27.06 26.29
N GLU A 170 -24.44 -26.14 27.27
CA GLU A 170 -24.77 -26.43 28.67
C GLU A 170 -26.23 -26.08 29.07
N GLY A 171 -27.07 -25.53 28.19
CA GLY A 171 -28.43 -25.10 28.53
C GLY A 171 -29.52 -25.44 27.50
N ASP A 172 -30.66 -25.96 27.98
CA ASP A 172 -31.92 -26.12 27.24
C ASP A 172 -32.51 -24.75 26.80
N ALA A 173 -31.91 -24.11 25.79
CA ALA A 173 -32.45 -22.93 25.12
C ALA A 173 -32.56 -23.17 23.62
N GLU A 174 -33.68 -22.78 23.02
CA GLU A 174 -33.95 -22.93 21.59
C GLU A 174 -32.83 -22.33 20.72
N PRO A 175 -32.55 -22.92 19.54
CA PRO A 175 -31.40 -22.55 18.72
C PRO A 175 -31.56 -21.14 18.15
N GLU A 176 -30.85 -20.17 18.69
CA GLU A 176 -30.51 -18.96 17.93
C GLU A 176 -29.41 -19.34 16.93
N ALA A 177 -29.78 -19.36 15.64
CA ALA A 177 -28.95 -19.81 14.54
C ALA A 177 -27.47 -19.35 14.62
N ALA A 178 -26.59 -20.33 14.82
CA ALA A 178 -25.16 -20.24 14.55
C ALA A 178 -24.94 -19.93 13.06
N PHE A 179 -24.11 -18.93 12.76
CA PHE A 179 -23.75 -18.56 11.40
C PHE A 179 -22.76 -19.58 10.81
N GLY A 180 -23.17 -20.35 9.80
CA GLY A 180 -22.28 -21.30 9.11
C GLY A 180 -22.96 -22.38 8.26
N GLU A 181 -24.24 -22.69 8.49
CA GLU A 181 -24.97 -23.67 7.66
C GLU A 181 -26.00 -22.98 6.75
N GLY A 182 -25.52 -22.53 5.59
CA GLY A 182 -26.34 -22.04 4.50
C GLY A 182 -25.65 -22.33 3.17
N MET A 183 -26.42 -22.87 2.23
CA MET A 183 -26.03 -23.30 0.88
C MET A 183 -25.17 -22.25 0.16
N LEU A 184 -24.06 -22.67 -0.47
CA LEU A 184 -23.23 -21.82 -1.34
C LEU A 184 -24.14 -21.02 -2.29
N TRP A 185 -24.17 -19.70 -2.12
CA TRP A 185 -24.93 -18.82 -2.99
C TRP A 185 -24.26 -18.78 -4.36
N VAL A 186 -24.99 -19.25 -5.37
CA VAL A 186 -24.70 -18.99 -6.78
C VAL A 186 -25.67 -17.91 -7.24
N PRO A 187 -25.21 -16.80 -7.87
CA PRO A 187 -26.11 -15.72 -8.30
C PRO A 187 -27.15 -16.22 -9.30
N THR A 188 -28.44 -16.22 -8.90
CA THR A 188 -29.56 -16.63 -9.76
C THR A 188 -30.16 -15.48 -10.57
N GLN A 189 -29.52 -14.32 -10.67
CA GLN A 189 -29.97 -13.23 -11.53
C GLN A 189 -28.82 -12.71 -12.38
N VAL A 190 -29.03 -12.74 -13.70
CA VAL A 190 -28.19 -12.08 -14.69
C VAL A 190 -28.09 -10.61 -14.31
N ALA A 191 -26.86 -10.11 -14.20
CA ALA A 191 -26.59 -8.72 -13.83
C ALA A 191 -27.44 -7.77 -14.68
N ALA A 192 -28.21 -6.91 -14.02
CA ALA A 192 -28.91 -5.83 -14.71
C ALA A 192 -27.87 -4.93 -15.40
N ASP A 193 -28.12 -4.63 -16.68
CA ASP A 193 -27.30 -3.68 -17.44
C ASP A 193 -27.53 -2.26 -16.87
N LEU A 194 -26.59 -1.82 -16.04
CA LEU A 194 -26.63 -0.54 -15.32
C LEU A 194 -26.10 0.64 -16.16
N THR A 195 -26.04 0.53 -17.49
CA THR A 195 -25.57 1.63 -18.33
C THR A 195 -26.44 2.89 -18.27
N SER A 196 -27.68 2.84 -17.77
CA SER A 196 -28.65 3.94 -17.86
C SER A 196 -28.91 4.79 -16.59
N LEU A 197 -28.36 4.46 -15.42
CA LEU A 197 -28.65 5.21 -14.17
C LEU A 197 -27.40 5.94 -13.64
N GLY A 198 -27.35 7.26 -13.86
CA GLY A 198 -26.28 8.11 -13.36
C GLY A 198 -26.52 9.59 -13.66
N ALA A 199 -27.35 10.25 -12.85
CA ALA A 199 -27.42 11.71 -12.79
C ALA A 199 -27.15 12.16 -11.35
N GLY A 200 -25.99 12.76 -11.09
CA GLY A 200 -25.70 13.43 -9.81
C GLY A 200 -24.21 13.59 -9.43
N ARG A 201 -23.33 12.73 -9.94
CA ARG A 201 -21.88 12.95 -9.99
C ARG A 201 -21.45 12.51 -11.38
N ALA A 202 -20.61 13.28 -12.07
CA ALA A 202 -20.00 12.79 -13.29
C ALA A 202 -19.47 11.38 -13.00
N ARG A 203 -19.98 10.37 -13.73
CA ARG A 203 -19.47 9.00 -13.59
C ARG A 203 -17.96 9.11 -13.71
N ARG A 204 -17.22 8.54 -12.74
CA ARG A 204 -15.76 8.44 -12.88
C ARG A 204 -15.53 7.71 -14.18
N HIS A 205 -15.08 8.44 -15.19
CA HIS A 205 -14.78 7.85 -16.48
C HIS A 205 -13.57 6.96 -16.25
N THR A 206 -13.73 5.67 -16.57
CA THR A 206 -12.59 4.77 -16.63
C THR A 206 -11.71 5.26 -17.76
N VAL A 207 -10.54 5.75 -17.39
CA VAL A 207 -9.49 6.02 -18.36
C VAL A 207 -8.76 4.70 -18.59
N ARG A 208 -8.82 4.20 -19.81
CA ARG A 208 -8.06 3.04 -20.24
C ARG A 208 -7.08 3.50 -21.30
N VAL A 209 -5.80 3.36 -21.00
CA VAL A 209 -4.75 3.55 -21.99
C VAL A 209 -4.35 2.17 -22.52
N GLU A 210 -4.04 2.08 -23.81
CA GLU A 210 -3.50 0.84 -24.37
C GLU A 210 -2.24 0.44 -23.61
N GLY A 211 -2.07 -0.85 -23.34
CA GLY A 211 -0.83 -1.37 -22.78
C GLY A 211 0.30 -1.23 -23.79
N ILE A 212 1.52 -1.08 -23.31
CA ILE A 212 2.69 -1.15 -24.20
C ILE A 212 2.98 -2.64 -24.42
N ASP A 213 3.27 -3.01 -25.66
CA ASP A 213 3.80 -4.34 -25.97
C ASP A 213 5.20 -4.49 -25.32
N PRO A 214 5.37 -5.46 -24.39
CA PRO A 214 6.67 -5.73 -23.76
C PRO A 214 7.83 -5.89 -24.73
N GLU A 215 7.60 -6.53 -25.89
CA GLU A 215 8.66 -6.77 -26.87
C GLU A 215 9.00 -5.51 -27.67
N ALA A 216 8.02 -4.63 -27.91
CA ALA A 216 8.28 -3.32 -28.51
C ALA A 216 9.08 -2.41 -27.54
N ALA A 217 8.76 -2.44 -26.25
CA ALA A 217 9.46 -1.65 -25.24
C ALA A 217 10.93 -2.08 -25.03
N LYS A 218 11.22 -3.38 -25.17
CA LYS A 218 12.60 -3.91 -25.09
C LYS A 218 13.48 -3.44 -26.24
N ASN A 219 12.92 -3.41 -27.44
CA ASN A 219 13.65 -3.04 -28.66
C ASN A 219 13.63 -1.53 -28.95
N TYR A 220 13.00 -0.74 -28.09
CA TYR A 220 12.92 0.70 -28.24
C TYR A 220 14.28 1.36 -28.01
N ILE A 221 14.74 2.11 -29.02
CA ILE A 221 15.96 2.91 -28.94
C ILE A 221 15.53 4.36 -28.71
N ALA A 222 15.84 4.88 -27.52
CA ALA A 222 15.54 6.26 -27.21
C ALA A 222 16.37 7.22 -28.08
N PRO A 223 15.79 8.36 -28.50
CA PRO A 223 16.57 9.39 -29.18
C PRO A 223 17.67 9.89 -28.25
N VAL A 224 18.83 10.24 -28.81
CA VAL A 224 19.93 10.83 -28.04
C VAL A 224 20.20 12.21 -28.59
N HIS A 225 20.02 13.22 -27.74
CA HIS A 225 20.38 14.59 -28.06
C HIS A 225 21.72 14.92 -27.43
N GLU A 226 22.66 15.47 -28.22
CA GLU A 226 23.96 15.93 -27.71
C GLU A 226 23.75 17.02 -26.65
N LYS A 227 24.35 16.81 -25.48
CA LYS A 227 24.29 17.72 -24.33
C LYS A 227 25.66 17.84 -23.69
N SER A 228 25.88 18.92 -22.96
CA SER A 228 27.05 19.03 -22.10
C SER A 228 26.96 18.04 -20.92
N GLN A 229 28.10 17.72 -20.32
CA GLN A 229 28.12 16.89 -19.11
C GLN A 229 27.38 17.58 -17.96
N GLU A 230 27.56 18.89 -17.82
CA GLU A 230 26.88 19.71 -16.80
C GLU A 230 25.35 19.66 -16.96
N ASP A 231 24.84 19.74 -18.20
CA ASP A 231 23.40 19.62 -18.46
C ASP A 231 22.88 18.22 -18.13
N THR A 232 23.66 17.18 -18.48
CA THR A 232 23.29 15.78 -18.20
C THR A 232 23.16 15.55 -16.69
N ASP A 233 24.15 16.00 -15.91
CA ASP A 233 24.17 15.82 -14.46
C ASP A 233 23.01 16.58 -13.79
N MET A 234 22.74 17.82 -14.25
CA MET A 234 21.61 18.62 -13.79
C MET A 234 20.26 17.96 -14.11
N ILE A 235 20.07 17.41 -15.31
CA ILE A 235 18.83 16.70 -15.67
C ILE A 235 18.66 15.48 -14.77
N CYS A 236 19.72 14.69 -14.57
CA CYS A 236 19.68 13.53 -13.68
C CYS A 236 19.24 13.92 -12.26
N GLU A 237 19.74 15.04 -11.73
CA GLU A 237 19.33 15.57 -10.43
C GLU A 237 17.86 16.02 -10.43
N LEU A 238 17.38 16.70 -11.48
CA LEU A 238 15.97 17.10 -11.58
C LEU A 238 15.03 15.88 -11.67
N LEU A 239 15.44 14.83 -12.39
CA LEU A 239 14.68 13.60 -12.54
C LEU A 239 14.64 12.79 -11.24
N SER A 240 15.75 12.71 -10.49
CA SER A 240 15.80 11.95 -9.23
C SER A 240 14.87 12.49 -8.15
N HIS A 241 14.59 13.80 -8.15
CA HIS A 241 13.68 14.44 -7.22
C HIS A 241 12.21 14.37 -7.65
N ASN A 242 11.93 13.94 -8.88
CA ASN A 242 10.58 13.91 -9.43
C ASN A 242 9.92 12.54 -9.23
N VAL A 243 8.69 12.57 -8.69
CA VAL A 243 7.91 11.38 -8.33
C VAL A 243 7.65 10.44 -9.52
N LEU A 244 7.61 10.96 -10.75
CA LEU A 244 7.38 10.15 -11.95
C LEU A 244 8.55 9.21 -12.27
N PHE A 245 9.75 9.53 -11.79
CA PHE A 245 10.99 8.84 -12.13
C PHE A 245 11.67 8.18 -10.92
N SER A 246 11.05 8.25 -9.74
CA SER A 246 11.59 7.69 -8.49
C SER A 246 11.86 6.18 -8.55
N PHE A 247 11.15 5.47 -9.44
CA PHE A 247 11.33 4.04 -9.66
C PHE A 247 12.44 3.72 -10.66
N LEU A 248 13.03 4.70 -11.35
CA LEU A 248 14.10 4.47 -12.31
C LEU A 248 15.46 4.36 -11.63
N GLY A 249 16.31 3.51 -12.18
CA GLY A 249 17.68 3.31 -11.70
C GLY A 249 18.61 4.29 -12.40
N SER A 250 19.81 4.45 -11.87
CA SER A 250 20.79 5.42 -12.37
C SER A 250 21.05 5.30 -13.89
N LYS A 251 21.11 4.07 -14.42
CA LYS A 251 21.28 3.79 -15.87
C LYS A 251 20.08 4.22 -16.71
N ASP A 252 18.86 3.97 -16.23
CA ASP A 252 17.63 4.36 -16.94
C ASP A 252 17.42 5.89 -16.87
N ILE A 253 17.72 6.52 -15.72
CA ILE A 253 17.67 7.98 -15.55
C ILE A 253 18.60 8.65 -16.56
N LEU A 254 19.83 8.15 -16.71
CA LEU A 254 20.80 8.68 -17.67
C LEU A 254 20.30 8.54 -19.12
N THR A 255 19.64 7.42 -19.43
CA THR A 255 19.04 7.19 -20.75
C THR A 255 17.89 8.18 -21.02
N VAL A 256 17.02 8.42 -20.02
CA VAL A 256 15.95 9.41 -20.11
C VAL A 256 16.54 10.82 -20.27
N ALA A 257 17.55 11.18 -19.47
CA ALA A 257 18.24 12.47 -19.57
C ALA A 257 18.87 12.67 -20.96
N GLY A 258 19.43 11.61 -21.56
CA GLY A 258 19.94 11.59 -22.93
C GLY A 258 18.85 11.87 -23.99
N ALA A 259 17.61 11.43 -23.74
CA ALA A 259 16.48 11.59 -24.64
C ALA A 259 15.70 12.89 -24.49
N MET A 260 15.91 13.63 -23.40
CA MET A 260 15.29 14.94 -23.25
C MET A 260 15.93 15.98 -24.18
N TYR A 261 15.21 17.04 -24.50
CA TYR A 261 15.77 18.22 -25.19
C TYR A 261 15.26 19.50 -24.53
N ARG A 262 15.99 20.60 -24.73
CA ARG A 262 15.72 21.87 -24.06
C ARG A 262 14.74 22.72 -24.88
N GLU A 263 13.66 23.18 -24.26
CA GLU A 263 12.78 24.22 -24.80
C GLU A 263 12.75 25.42 -23.84
N ALA A 264 12.63 26.63 -24.41
CA ALA A 264 12.56 27.88 -23.67
C ALA A 264 11.31 28.65 -24.06
N PHE A 265 10.67 29.25 -23.07
CA PHE A 265 9.40 29.96 -23.18
C PHE A 265 9.56 31.38 -22.62
N VAL A 266 8.81 32.31 -23.19
CA VAL A 266 8.76 33.70 -22.72
C VAL A 266 7.57 33.94 -21.80
N LYS A 267 7.61 35.06 -21.06
CA LYS A 267 6.48 35.49 -20.24
C LYS A 267 5.18 35.51 -21.03
N ASP A 268 4.11 35.07 -20.37
CA ASP A 268 2.76 34.97 -20.91
C ASP A 268 2.55 33.94 -22.03
N GLU A 269 3.57 33.16 -22.40
CA GLU A 269 3.44 32.05 -23.34
C GLU A 269 2.73 30.85 -22.70
N CYS A 270 1.87 30.17 -23.46
CA CYS A 270 1.19 28.96 -23.01
C CYS A 270 2.01 27.73 -23.42
N ILE A 271 2.47 26.95 -22.43
CA ILE A 271 3.16 25.66 -22.66
C ILE A 271 2.13 24.60 -23.09
N ILE A 272 0.95 24.62 -22.44
CA ILE A 272 -0.16 23.70 -22.67
C ILE A 272 -1.45 24.52 -22.66
N GLU A 273 -2.34 24.31 -23.62
CA GLU A 273 -3.66 24.94 -23.64
C GLU A 273 -4.77 23.96 -23.24
N CYS A 274 -5.70 24.40 -22.40
CA CYS A 274 -6.85 23.58 -21.99
C CYS A 274 -7.64 23.07 -23.21
N GLY A 275 -7.92 21.77 -23.25
CA GLY A 275 -8.63 21.09 -24.33
C GLY A 275 -7.73 20.68 -25.51
N GLN A 276 -6.43 20.97 -25.47
CA GLN A 276 -5.48 20.47 -26.47
C GLN A 276 -5.39 18.94 -26.41
N ALA A 277 -5.71 18.27 -27.52
CA ALA A 277 -5.78 16.81 -27.60
C ALA A 277 -4.40 16.14 -27.78
N ASN A 278 -3.40 16.86 -28.33
CA ASN A 278 -2.10 16.30 -28.71
C ASN A 278 -0.99 16.70 -27.72
N CYS A 279 -1.26 16.62 -26.42
CA CYS A 279 -0.27 16.89 -25.38
C CYS A 279 0.53 15.64 -25.06
N ASP A 280 1.41 15.26 -26.00
CA ASP A 280 2.25 14.06 -25.90
C ASP A 280 3.67 14.37 -25.40
N LYS A 281 3.81 15.43 -24.60
CA LYS A 281 5.11 15.89 -24.10
C LYS A 281 5.05 16.14 -22.60
N LEU A 282 6.11 15.73 -21.90
CA LEU A 282 6.39 16.09 -20.52
C LEU A 282 7.34 17.27 -20.52
N PHE A 283 7.12 18.24 -19.65
CA PHE A 283 8.06 19.35 -19.46
C PHE A 283 8.49 19.38 -17.99
N VAL A 284 9.79 19.21 -17.75
CA VAL A 284 10.42 19.33 -16.43
C VAL A 284 11.07 20.70 -16.33
N ILE A 285 10.60 21.54 -15.42
CA ILE A 285 11.03 22.94 -15.33
C ILE A 285 12.45 22.99 -14.73
N GLN A 286 13.40 23.48 -15.50
CA GLN A 286 14.77 23.75 -15.05
C GLN A 286 14.82 25.08 -14.29
N SER A 287 14.27 26.15 -14.88
CA SER A 287 14.31 27.49 -14.31
C SER A 287 13.05 28.28 -14.65
N GLY A 288 12.56 29.10 -13.72
CA GLY A 288 11.35 29.90 -13.88
C GLY A 288 10.08 29.29 -13.27
N ALA A 289 8.93 29.91 -13.52
CA ALA A 289 7.64 29.44 -12.98
C ALA A 289 6.50 29.56 -14.00
N ALA A 290 5.53 28.65 -13.86
CA ALA A 290 4.33 28.59 -14.67
C ALA A 290 3.07 28.48 -13.81
N ASP A 291 2.02 29.18 -14.22
CA ASP A 291 0.72 29.19 -13.59
C ASP A 291 -0.19 28.16 -14.26
N ILE A 292 -0.83 27.31 -13.44
CA ILE A 292 -1.86 26.37 -13.89
C ILE A 292 -3.21 27.07 -13.75
N ILE A 293 -3.89 27.25 -14.88
CA ILE A 293 -5.16 27.97 -14.99
C ILE A 293 -6.25 26.99 -15.42
N LYS A 294 -7.29 26.85 -14.60
CA LYS A 294 -8.47 26.02 -14.90
C LYS A 294 -9.71 26.91 -14.84
N GLU A 295 -10.57 26.84 -15.85
CA GLU A 295 -11.79 27.67 -15.94
C GLU A 295 -11.52 29.18 -15.76
N GLY A 296 -10.35 29.65 -16.23
CA GLY A 296 -9.93 31.04 -16.12
C GLY A 296 -9.40 31.46 -14.74
N GLN A 297 -9.34 30.55 -13.76
CA GLN A 297 -8.78 30.80 -12.43
C GLN A 297 -7.42 30.15 -12.26
N LYS A 298 -6.48 30.87 -11.64
CA LYS A 298 -5.17 30.33 -11.25
C LYS A 298 -5.34 29.38 -10.07
N VAL A 299 -5.07 28.10 -10.30
CA VAL A 299 -5.26 27.02 -9.31
C VAL A 299 -3.95 26.68 -8.61
N PHE A 300 -2.84 26.70 -9.35
CA PHE A 300 -1.55 26.26 -8.84
C PHE A 300 -0.39 26.96 -9.54
N VAL A 301 0.80 26.95 -8.93
CA VAL A 301 2.04 27.45 -9.53
C VAL A 301 3.07 26.33 -9.53
N LYS A 302 3.60 26.01 -10.70
CA LYS A 302 4.70 25.07 -10.89
C LYS A 302 6.01 25.85 -10.95
N THR A 303 6.98 25.42 -10.14
CA THR A 303 8.30 26.03 -10.01
C THR A 303 9.39 25.07 -10.49
N GLU A 304 10.64 25.48 -10.39
CA GLU A 304 11.84 24.70 -10.69
C GLU A 304 11.79 23.31 -10.02
N GLY A 305 12.20 22.27 -10.73
CA GLY A 305 12.15 20.86 -10.28
C GLY A 305 10.79 20.18 -10.47
N THR A 306 9.72 20.91 -10.79
CA THR A 306 8.39 20.33 -11.00
C THR A 306 8.12 20.02 -12.47
N ALA A 307 7.26 19.04 -12.74
CA ALA A 307 6.85 18.67 -14.09
C ALA A 307 5.43 19.15 -14.43
N VAL A 308 5.18 19.37 -15.73
CA VAL A 308 3.86 19.65 -16.32
C VAL A 308 3.64 18.75 -17.53
N GLY A 309 2.37 18.40 -17.80
CA GLY A 309 2.00 17.40 -18.84
C GLY A 309 1.95 15.95 -18.33
N GLU A 310 2.22 15.72 -17.05
CA GLU A 310 2.23 14.39 -16.43
C GLU A 310 0.88 13.67 -16.52
N LEU A 311 -0.22 14.42 -16.41
CA LEU A 311 -1.57 13.87 -16.43
C LEU A 311 -1.94 13.38 -17.83
N GLU A 312 -1.66 14.20 -18.84
CA GLU A 312 -1.95 13.92 -20.25
C GLU A 312 -1.18 12.69 -20.73
N LEU A 313 0.08 12.54 -20.30
CA LEU A 313 0.92 11.39 -20.62
C LEU A 313 0.44 10.08 -19.99
N LEU A 314 0.07 10.13 -18.70
CA LEU A 314 -0.35 8.95 -17.94
C LEU A 314 -1.74 8.47 -18.35
N TYR A 315 -2.64 9.40 -18.64
CA TYR A 315 -4.07 9.11 -18.79
C TYR A 315 -4.59 9.25 -20.22
N ASP A 316 -3.78 9.62 -21.21
CA ASP A 316 -4.27 9.81 -22.59
C ASP A 316 -5.47 10.76 -22.67
N THR A 317 -5.47 11.77 -21.81
CA THR A 317 -6.57 12.74 -21.72
C THR A 317 -6.17 14.05 -22.39
N PRO A 318 -7.12 14.78 -23.00
CA PRO A 318 -6.88 16.16 -23.41
C PRO A 318 -6.41 17.01 -22.23
N ALA A 319 -5.64 18.06 -22.53
CA ALA A 319 -5.12 18.98 -21.52
C ALA A 319 -6.23 19.50 -20.59
N VAL A 320 -6.10 19.24 -19.30
CA VAL A 320 -7.15 19.53 -18.30
C VAL A 320 -7.08 20.99 -17.80
N ALA A 321 -5.92 21.62 -17.94
CA ALA A 321 -5.68 23.00 -17.54
C ALA A 321 -4.71 23.67 -18.51
N THR A 322 -4.79 25.00 -18.61
CA THR A 322 -3.82 25.80 -19.35
C THR A 322 -2.61 26.04 -18.45
N VAL A 323 -1.40 25.81 -18.96
CA VAL A 323 -0.14 26.09 -18.27
C VAL A 323 0.50 27.30 -18.93
N LYS A 324 0.58 28.42 -18.21
CA LYS A 324 1.04 29.70 -18.74
C LYS A 324 2.25 30.22 -17.97
N VAL A 325 3.30 30.66 -18.66
CA VAL A 325 4.53 31.15 -18.04
C VAL A 325 4.29 32.45 -17.28
N SER A 326 4.72 32.51 -16.02
CA SER A 326 4.55 33.68 -15.15
C SER A 326 5.84 34.49 -14.94
N THR A 327 7.02 33.90 -15.17
CA THR A 327 8.33 34.58 -15.14
C THR A 327 8.72 35.19 -16.50
N GLU A 328 9.73 36.06 -16.52
CA GLU A 328 10.25 36.69 -17.76
C GLU A 328 10.69 35.63 -18.80
N ALA A 329 11.32 34.56 -18.33
CA ALA A 329 11.68 33.38 -19.11
C ALA A 329 11.44 32.12 -18.28
N LEU A 330 11.11 31.03 -18.96
CA LEU A 330 11.05 29.69 -18.38
C LEU A 330 11.81 28.73 -19.29
N VAL A 331 12.60 27.85 -18.70
CA VAL A 331 13.35 26.82 -19.40
C VAL A 331 12.90 25.47 -18.89
N ALA A 332 12.58 24.56 -19.80
CA ALA A 332 12.18 23.21 -19.46
C ALA A 332 12.90 22.17 -20.31
N TRP A 333 13.09 21.00 -19.71
CA TRP A 333 13.51 19.78 -20.39
C TRP A 333 12.28 19.02 -20.83
N VAL A 334 12.24 18.66 -22.10
CA VAL A 334 11.08 18.07 -22.75
C VAL A 334 11.35 16.60 -23.05
N LEU A 335 10.40 15.74 -22.68
CA LEU A 335 10.42 14.31 -22.97
C LEU A 335 9.14 13.94 -23.72
N ASP A 336 9.25 13.21 -24.82
CA ASP A 336 8.09 12.75 -25.57
C ASP A 336 7.42 11.54 -24.90
N ARG A 337 6.13 11.37 -25.21
CA ARG A 337 5.30 10.32 -24.64
C ARG A 337 5.77 8.92 -24.96
N GLU A 338 6.22 8.70 -26.20
CA GLU A 338 6.67 7.39 -26.64
C GLU A 338 7.92 6.97 -25.87
N THR A 339 8.90 7.87 -25.74
CA THR A 339 10.09 7.69 -24.93
C THR A 339 9.75 7.49 -23.46
N TYR A 340 8.87 8.32 -22.86
CA TYR A 340 8.46 8.14 -21.46
C TYR A 340 7.82 6.77 -21.24
N ARG A 341 6.89 6.37 -22.10
CA ARG A 341 6.19 5.10 -22.01
C ARG A 341 7.16 3.92 -22.14
N ASN A 342 7.98 3.89 -23.19
CA ASN A 342 8.90 2.79 -23.45
C ASN A 342 10.09 2.75 -22.48
N LEU A 343 10.61 3.89 -22.03
CA LEU A 343 11.70 3.92 -21.05
C LEU A 343 11.19 3.65 -19.64
N VAL A 344 10.14 4.32 -19.19
CA VAL A 344 9.67 4.19 -17.80
C VAL A 344 8.95 2.87 -17.60
N MET A 345 7.96 2.53 -18.40
CA MET A 345 7.25 1.25 -18.24
C MET A 345 8.09 0.07 -18.77
N GLY A 346 8.89 0.28 -19.84
CA GLY A 346 9.81 -0.75 -20.32
C GLY A 346 10.96 -1.04 -19.35
N SER A 347 11.38 -0.07 -18.51
CA SER A 347 12.37 -0.34 -17.46
C SER A 347 11.89 -1.38 -16.45
N CYS A 348 10.60 -1.39 -16.11
CA CYS A 348 10.02 -2.42 -15.24
C CYS A 348 10.11 -3.81 -15.88
N ILE A 349 9.86 -3.91 -17.18
CA ILE A 349 9.95 -5.16 -17.94
C ILE A 349 11.40 -5.62 -18.06
N ARG A 350 12.32 -4.72 -18.42
CA ARG A 350 13.77 -5.01 -18.51
C ARG A 350 14.35 -5.43 -17.17
N ARG A 351 13.94 -4.77 -16.08
CA ARG A 351 14.33 -5.16 -14.71
C ARG A 351 13.81 -6.54 -14.35
N ARG A 352 12.54 -6.82 -14.65
CA ARG A 352 11.94 -8.14 -14.41
C ARG A 352 12.69 -9.24 -15.16
N ASP A 353 13.03 -9.02 -16.44
CA ASP A 353 13.85 -9.95 -17.22
C ASP A 353 15.27 -10.10 -16.66
N THR A 354 15.88 -9.00 -16.23
CA THR A 354 17.22 -9.00 -15.62
C THR A 354 17.23 -9.82 -14.34
N TYR A 355 16.24 -9.61 -13.46
CA TYR A 355 16.07 -10.39 -12.24
C TYR A 355 15.73 -11.84 -12.53
N ILE A 356 14.85 -12.16 -13.47
CA ILE A 356 14.55 -13.55 -13.83
C ILE A 356 15.81 -14.27 -14.35
N THR A 357 16.59 -13.61 -15.20
CA THR A 357 17.86 -14.16 -15.72
C THR A 357 18.87 -14.36 -14.59
N MET A 358 18.95 -13.43 -13.64
CA MET A 358 19.81 -13.58 -12.46
C MET A 358 19.35 -14.68 -11.52
N LEU A 359 18.07 -14.72 -11.18
CA LEU A 359 17.46 -15.75 -10.34
C LEU A 359 17.65 -17.15 -10.94
N ALA A 360 17.69 -17.26 -12.28
CA ALA A 360 18.03 -18.52 -12.95
C ALA A 360 19.48 -18.96 -12.74
N ASN A 361 20.41 -18.04 -12.47
CA ASN A 361 21.82 -18.35 -12.21
C ASN A 361 22.11 -18.63 -10.72
N VAL A 362 21.22 -18.22 -9.81
CA VAL A 362 21.38 -18.44 -8.36
C VAL A 362 21.13 -19.92 -8.00
N PRO A 363 22.12 -20.68 -7.50
CA PRO A 363 22.02 -22.13 -7.34
C PRO A 363 20.81 -22.61 -6.53
N PHE A 364 20.50 -21.96 -5.40
CA PHE A 364 19.38 -22.35 -4.54
C PHE A 364 18.00 -21.94 -5.10
N LEU A 365 17.94 -21.07 -6.11
CA LEU A 365 16.71 -20.63 -6.76
C LEU A 365 16.49 -21.31 -8.12
N GLN A 366 17.41 -22.17 -8.55
CA GLN A 366 17.29 -22.96 -9.79
C GLN A 366 16.15 -23.98 -9.75
N SER A 367 15.75 -24.43 -8.55
CA SER A 367 14.65 -25.39 -8.40
C SER A 367 13.27 -24.77 -8.66
N LEU A 368 13.21 -23.45 -8.80
CA LEU A 368 11.97 -22.72 -9.00
C LEU A 368 11.48 -22.75 -10.43
N ASP A 369 10.17 -22.87 -10.58
CA ASP A 369 9.55 -22.72 -11.88
C ASP A 369 9.57 -21.25 -12.35
N ASN A 370 9.18 -21.01 -13.61
CA ASN A 370 9.18 -19.66 -14.16
C ASN A 370 8.20 -18.72 -13.46
N TYR A 371 7.10 -19.25 -12.91
CA TYR A 371 6.08 -18.45 -12.25
C TYR A 371 6.54 -18.03 -10.85
N GLU A 372 7.10 -18.95 -10.08
CA GLU A 372 7.73 -18.72 -8.77
C GLU A 372 8.88 -17.72 -8.88
N ARG A 373 9.80 -17.90 -9.85
CA ARG A 373 10.87 -16.93 -10.12
C ARG A 373 10.32 -15.55 -10.44
N MET A 374 9.21 -15.50 -11.17
CA MET A 374 8.58 -14.25 -11.55
C MET A 374 7.89 -13.55 -10.36
N GLN A 375 7.41 -14.29 -9.36
CA GLN A 375 6.93 -13.72 -8.10
C GLN A 375 8.08 -13.20 -7.22
N VAL A 376 9.17 -13.97 -7.11
CA VAL A 376 10.36 -13.53 -6.38
C VAL A 376 10.96 -12.28 -7.02
N ALA A 377 11.04 -12.23 -8.35
CA ALA A 377 11.53 -11.06 -9.09
C ALA A 377 10.72 -9.79 -8.79
N ASP A 378 9.41 -9.91 -8.57
CA ASP A 378 8.54 -8.78 -8.22
C ASP A 378 8.73 -8.30 -6.78
N ALA A 379 9.20 -9.18 -5.89
CA ALA A 379 9.47 -8.86 -4.49
C ALA A 379 10.88 -8.28 -4.25
N LEU A 380 11.76 -8.29 -5.26
CA LEU A 380 13.12 -7.78 -5.17
C LEU A 380 13.17 -6.26 -5.31
N THR A 381 13.95 -5.63 -4.44
CA THR A 381 14.39 -4.23 -4.59
C THR A 381 15.88 -4.19 -4.91
N SER A 382 16.41 -3.06 -5.40
CA SER A 382 17.84 -2.90 -5.66
C SER A 382 18.43 -1.89 -4.68
N ASP A 383 19.53 -2.25 -4.02
CA ASP A 383 20.34 -1.35 -3.20
C ASP A 383 21.73 -1.21 -3.85
N GLU A 384 22.28 0.00 -3.83
CA GLU A 384 23.62 0.33 -4.31
C GLU A 384 24.50 0.72 -3.11
N PHE A 385 25.71 0.19 -3.03
CA PHE A 385 26.67 0.39 -1.95
C PHE A 385 28.00 0.85 -2.53
N ALA A 386 28.62 1.87 -1.94
CA ALA A 386 29.95 2.31 -2.34
C ALA A 386 31.03 1.42 -1.73
N ALA A 387 32.23 1.41 -2.33
CA ALA A 387 33.36 0.71 -1.75
C ALA A 387 33.64 1.16 -0.29
N GLY A 388 33.62 0.21 0.64
CA GLY A 388 33.79 0.41 2.08
C GLY A 388 32.48 0.45 2.88
N ASP A 389 31.32 0.48 2.23
CA ASP A 389 30.03 0.48 2.92
C ASP A 389 29.70 -0.89 3.51
N TYR A 390 29.03 -0.88 4.66
CA TYR A 390 28.51 -2.07 5.31
C TYR A 390 27.13 -2.42 4.73
N ILE A 391 27.01 -3.63 4.21
CA ILE A 391 25.74 -4.18 3.71
C ILE A 391 24.98 -4.87 4.84
N ILE A 392 25.71 -5.59 5.69
CA ILE A 392 25.20 -6.26 6.88
C ILE A 392 26.16 -5.98 8.04
N HIS A 393 25.64 -5.55 9.18
CA HIS A 393 26.44 -5.45 10.40
C HIS A 393 26.31 -6.69 11.26
N TYR A 394 27.34 -7.00 12.02
CA TYR A 394 27.36 -8.02 13.06
C TYR A 394 26.37 -7.69 14.20
N ASP A 395 25.67 -8.72 14.69
CA ASP A 395 24.72 -8.66 15.81
C ASP A 395 23.46 -7.80 15.57
N GLU A 396 23.02 -7.72 14.32
CA GLU A 396 21.75 -7.12 13.90
C GLU A 396 20.69 -8.19 13.61
N GLU A 397 19.42 -7.77 13.56
CA GLU A 397 18.32 -8.63 13.14
C GLU A 397 18.39 -8.85 11.62
N GLY A 398 18.77 -10.07 11.22
CA GLY A 398 18.90 -10.46 9.82
C GLY A 398 17.56 -10.75 9.17
N GLU A 399 16.86 -9.70 8.71
CA GLU A 399 15.58 -9.83 7.98
C GLU A 399 15.72 -9.69 6.45
N TRP A 400 16.93 -9.40 5.97
CA TRP A 400 17.23 -9.14 4.55
C TRP A 400 18.21 -10.15 3.94
N LEU A 401 17.85 -10.67 2.78
CA LEU A 401 18.71 -11.47 1.91
C LEU A 401 19.16 -10.57 0.75
N TYR A 402 20.44 -10.65 0.40
CA TYR A 402 20.99 -9.90 -0.71
C TYR A 402 21.59 -10.86 -1.75
N ILE A 403 21.30 -10.60 -3.02
CA ILE A 403 21.90 -11.27 -4.18
C ILE A 403 22.78 -10.25 -4.88
N ILE A 404 24.07 -10.55 -5.02
CA ILE A 404 25.04 -9.61 -5.59
C ILE A 404 24.84 -9.57 -7.10
N ILE A 405 24.44 -8.42 -7.62
CA ILE A 405 24.26 -8.19 -9.06
C ILE A 405 25.61 -7.87 -9.69
N GLU A 406 26.33 -6.91 -9.10
CA GLU A 406 27.59 -6.38 -9.60
C GLU A 406 28.48 -6.04 -8.41
N GLY A 407 29.80 -6.22 -8.54
CA GLY A 407 30.78 -5.92 -7.50
C GLY A 407 31.22 -7.12 -6.65
N THR A 408 32.05 -6.83 -5.65
CA THR A 408 32.64 -7.83 -4.72
C THR A 408 32.44 -7.38 -3.28
N VAL A 409 32.07 -8.32 -2.42
CA VAL A 409 31.90 -8.09 -0.98
C VAL A 409 32.80 -9.03 -0.19
N GLU A 410 33.25 -8.59 0.97
CA GLU A 410 34.00 -9.41 1.91
C GLU A 410 33.21 -9.65 3.20
N VAL A 411 33.31 -10.87 3.71
CA VAL A 411 32.69 -11.26 4.98
C VAL A 411 33.74 -11.23 6.07
N ILE A 412 33.46 -10.47 7.13
CA ILE A 412 34.33 -10.26 8.27
C ILE A 412 33.67 -10.88 9.51
N GLY A 413 34.23 -12.01 9.93
CA GLY A 413 33.86 -12.68 11.18
C GLY A 413 34.66 -12.16 12.36
N ARG A 414 34.48 -12.81 13.52
CA ARG A 414 35.22 -12.54 14.76
C ARG A 414 35.93 -13.79 15.24
N ASP A 415 37.16 -13.65 15.73
CA ASP A 415 37.88 -14.75 16.39
C ASP A 415 37.43 -14.95 17.86
N GLU A 416 37.96 -15.96 18.53
CA GLU A 416 37.68 -16.26 19.95
C GLU A 416 38.05 -15.10 20.91
N ALA A 417 38.89 -14.16 20.46
CA ALA A 417 39.29 -12.96 21.18
C ALA A 417 38.44 -11.72 20.78
N GLY A 418 37.47 -11.88 19.88
CA GLY A 418 36.59 -10.81 19.41
C GLY A 418 37.17 -9.91 18.31
N ASN A 419 38.34 -10.23 17.75
CA ASN A 419 38.97 -9.44 16.69
C ASN A 419 38.35 -9.74 15.33
N LYS A 420 38.22 -8.70 14.50
CA LYS A 420 37.74 -8.79 13.13
C LYS A 420 38.70 -9.62 12.27
N LYS A 421 38.20 -10.68 11.63
CA LYS A 421 38.96 -11.55 10.73
C LYS A 421 38.17 -11.79 9.45
N LYS A 422 38.81 -11.55 8.31
CA LYS A 422 38.25 -11.88 7.00
C LYS A 422 38.04 -13.39 6.87
N VAL A 423 36.82 -13.79 6.52
CA VAL A 423 36.39 -15.19 6.36
C VAL A 423 36.44 -15.59 4.90
N CYS A 424 35.73 -14.86 4.04
CA CYS A 424 35.61 -15.15 2.61
C CYS A 424 35.21 -13.90 1.81
N GLU A 425 35.15 -14.05 0.49
CA GLU A 425 34.63 -13.06 -0.45
C GLU A 425 33.51 -13.67 -1.29
N PHE A 426 32.53 -12.84 -1.64
CA PHE A 426 31.44 -13.16 -2.54
C PHE A 426 31.42 -12.19 -3.72
N HIS A 427 31.05 -12.70 -4.89
CA HIS A 427 31.09 -11.98 -6.16
C HIS A 427 29.71 -11.95 -6.80
N SER A 428 29.59 -11.29 -7.95
CA SER A 428 28.35 -11.27 -8.74
C SER A 428 27.76 -12.67 -8.97
N GLY A 429 26.49 -12.85 -8.62
CA GLY A 429 25.76 -14.12 -8.65
C GLY A 429 25.74 -14.88 -7.32
N ASP A 430 26.62 -14.55 -6.37
CA ASP A 430 26.57 -15.06 -5.00
C ASP A 430 25.47 -14.33 -4.19
N HIS A 431 25.10 -14.91 -3.04
CA HIS A 431 24.09 -14.38 -2.13
C HIS A 431 24.61 -14.37 -0.68
N ILE A 432 24.03 -13.49 0.13
CA ILE A 432 24.37 -13.29 1.55
C ILE A 432 23.09 -13.03 2.37
N GLY A 433 23.16 -13.28 3.68
CA GLY A 433 22.04 -13.07 4.62
C GLY A 433 21.03 -14.22 4.68
N GLU A 434 21.28 -15.31 3.95
CA GLU A 434 20.44 -16.51 3.94
C GLU A 434 20.52 -17.33 5.23
N LEU A 435 21.59 -17.19 5.99
CA LEU A 435 21.83 -17.98 7.20
C LEU A 435 20.93 -17.54 8.36
N GLU A 436 20.78 -16.23 8.53
CA GLU A 436 19.89 -15.61 9.49
C GLU A 436 18.42 -15.89 9.14
N PHE A 437 18.10 -16.01 7.85
CA PHE A 437 16.79 -16.44 7.37
C PHE A 437 16.47 -17.88 7.81
N LEU A 438 17.46 -18.78 7.81
CA LEU A 438 17.26 -20.21 8.07
C LEU A 438 17.18 -20.57 9.55
N ASN A 439 18.05 -19.94 10.35
CA ASN A 439 18.31 -20.38 11.72
C ASN A 439 17.80 -19.39 12.78
N GLU A 440 17.06 -18.36 12.37
CA GLU A 440 16.39 -17.39 13.23
C GLU A 440 17.29 -16.76 14.32
N HIS A 441 18.56 -16.58 13.99
CA HIS A 441 19.53 -15.91 14.86
C HIS A 441 19.94 -14.57 14.28
N ARG A 442 20.59 -13.74 15.11
CA ARG A 442 21.20 -12.48 14.70
C ARG A 442 22.39 -12.70 13.77
N THR A 443 22.74 -11.69 12.99
CA THR A 443 23.85 -11.73 12.04
C THR A 443 25.18 -12.04 12.74
N VAL A 444 25.94 -12.99 12.18
CA VAL A 444 27.17 -13.53 12.81
C VAL A 444 28.47 -12.96 12.26
N ALA A 445 28.37 -12.14 11.22
CA ALA A 445 29.50 -11.51 10.54
C ALA A 445 29.08 -10.15 9.96
N ASP A 446 30.05 -9.26 9.80
CA ASP A 446 29.88 -8.06 8.99
C ASP A 446 30.07 -8.43 7.51
N VAL A 447 29.31 -7.80 6.61
CA VAL A 447 29.54 -7.88 5.16
C VAL A 447 29.81 -6.48 4.63
N VAL A 448 30.97 -6.31 3.99
CA VAL A 448 31.47 -5.00 3.54
C VAL A 448 31.71 -5.02 2.04
N ALA A 449 31.28 -3.97 1.35
CA ALA A 449 31.54 -3.79 -0.07
C ALA A 449 33.04 -3.48 -0.30
N VAL A 450 33.72 -4.28 -1.12
CA VAL A 450 35.14 -4.07 -1.48
C VAL A 450 35.24 -3.14 -2.69
N THR A 451 34.31 -3.28 -3.62
CA THR A 451 34.09 -2.37 -4.76
C THR A 451 32.74 -1.68 -4.60
N ASP A 452 32.38 -0.82 -5.56
CA ASP A 452 30.97 -0.45 -5.69
C ASP A 452 30.16 -1.71 -6.00
N VAL A 453 29.07 -1.90 -5.25
CA VAL A 453 28.26 -3.12 -5.26
C VAL A 453 26.81 -2.75 -5.52
N THR A 454 26.20 -3.44 -6.47
CA THR A 454 24.75 -3.41 -6.67
C THR A 454 24.20 -4.76 -6.21
N ALA A 455 23.20 -4.75 -5.32
CA ALA A 455 22.62 -5.97 -4.79
C ALA A 455 21.09 -5.94 -4.87
N ALA A 456 20.48 -7.07 -5.28
CA ALA A 456 19.06 -7.27 -5.18
C ALA A 456 18.73 -7.68 -3.73
N LYS A 457 17.81 -6.97 -3.10
CA LYS A 457 17.40 -7.15 -1.70
C LYS A 457 16.02 -7.80 -1.63
N LEU A 458 15.90 -8.78 -0.75
CA LEU A 458 14.68 -9.54 -0.50
C LEU A 458 14.38 -9.59 0.99
N ASN A 459 13.13 -9.33 1.37
CA ASN A 459 12.70 -9.47 2.76
C ASN A 459 12.27 -10.92 3.05
N ARG A 460 12.57 -11.41 4.26
CA ARG A 460 12.15 -12.74 4.73
C ARG A 460 10.66 -13.01 4.58
N ARG A 461 9.81 -12.07 4.97
CA ARG A 461 8.36 -12.22 4.88
C ARG A 461 7.90 -12.37 3.44
N HIS A 462 8.45 -11.58 2.53
CA HIS A 462 8.11 -11.65 1.12
C HIS A 462 8.58 -12.97 0.50
N PHE A 463 9.76 -13.46 0.88
CA PHE A 463 10.25 -14.74 0.41
C PHE A 463 9.38 -15.93 0.88
N GLU A 464 9.05 -15.99 2.17
CA GLU A 464 8.15 -17.02 2.72
C GLU A 464 6.75 -16.96 2.10
N MET A 465 6.24 -15.75 1.81
CA MET A 465 4.96 -15.57 1.11
C MET A 465 4.98 -16.07 -0.34
N CYS A 466 6.06 -15.82 -1.08
CA CYS A 466 6.19 -16.24 -2.47
C CYS A 466 6.43 -17.74 -2.62
N MET A 467 7.07 -18.37 -1.64
CA MET A 467 7.74 -19.66 -1.85
C MET A 467 7.44 -20.74 -0.79
N GLY A 468 6.76 -20.37 0.30
CA GLY A 468 6.63 -21.25 1.46
C GLY A 468 7.97 -21.51 2.16
N PRO A 469 8.10 -22.61 2.94
CA PRO A 469 9.33 -22.92 3.67
C PRO A 469 10.42 -23.46 2.72
N VAL A 470 11.26 -22.58 2.17
CA VAL A 470 12.38 -22.94 1.27
C VAL A 470 13.62 -23.43 2.02
N ILE A 471 13.45 -23.68 3.31
CA ILE A 471 14.47 -24.06 4.28
C ILE A 471 15.28 -25.27 3.81
N ASP A 472 14.65 -26.23 3.12
CA ASP A 472 15.30 -27.48 2.71
C ASP A 472 16.26 -27.33 1.51
N VAL A 473 16.12 -26.27 0.70
CA VAL A 473 17.01 -26.01 -0.43
C VAL A 473 18.21 -25.18 0.04
N LEU A 474 17.96 -24.13 0.82
CA LEU A 474 18.99 -23.30 1.44
C LEU A 474 19.90 -24.08 2.40
N LYS A 475 19.39 -25.12 3.07
CA LYS A 475 20.19 -26.05 3.90
C LYS A 475 21.23 -26.87 3.12
N ARG A 476 21.13 -26.98 1.79
CA ARG A 476 22.08 -27.77 1.00
C ARG A 476 23.37 -27.00 0.73
N ASP A 477 23.27 -25.70 0.48
CA ASP A 477 24.43 -24.83 0.18
C ASP A 477 25.24 -24.46 1.44
N SER A 478 24.64 -24.52 2.63
CA SER A 478 25.32 -24.28 3.92
C SER A 478 26.40 -25.32 4.29
N THR A 479 26.53 -26.38 3.49
CA THR A 479 27.56 -27.41 3.63
C THR A 479 28.88 -27.06 2.89
N SER A 480 28.93 -25.94 2.17
CA SER A 480 30.12 -25.52 1.43
C SER A 480 31.26 -25.10 2.36
N ALA A 481 32.51 -25.29 1.92
CA ALA A 481 33.73 -24.94 2.68
C ALA A 481 33.79 -23.45 3.07
N LYS A 482 33.09 -22.57 2.33
CA LYS A 482 32.96 -21.14 2.67
C LYS A 482 32.23 -20.90 4.00
N TYR A 483 31.41 -21.84 4.46
CA TYR A 483 30.61 -21.75 5.69
C TYR A 483 31.23 -22.47 6.90
N GLU A 484 32.49 -22.93 6.82
CA GLU A 484 33.13 -23.65 7.93
C GLU A 484 33.20 -22.78 9.21
N TYR A 485 33.45 -21.47 9.06
CA TYR A 485 33.38 -20.50 10.15
C TYR A 485 32.00 -20.51 10.82
N TYR A 486 30.95 -20.47 10.01
CA TYR A 486 29.58 -20.45 10.49
C TYR A 486 29.19 -21.73 11.24
N GLN A 487 29.59 -22.89 10.74
CA GLN A 487 29.35 -24.17 11.41
C GLN A 487 30.01 -24.22 12.80
N ARG A 488 31.21 -23.64 12.95
CA ARG A 488 31.88 -23.51 14.26
C ARG A 488 31.11 -22.59 15.20
N VAL A 489 30.61 -21.45 14.71
CA VAL A 489 29.79 -20.52 15.50
C VAL A 489 28.49 -21.20 15.98
N LEU A 490 27.80 -21.93 15.11
CA LEU A 490 26.59 -22.68 15.48
C LEU A 490 26.87 -23.77 16.53
N GLN A 491 27.99 -24.49 16.41
CA GLN A 491 28.38 -25.50 17.41
C GLN A 491 28.67 -24.85 18.77
N GLN A 492 29.33 -23.70 18.79
CA GLN A 492 29.60 -22.96 20.02
C GLN A 492 28.30 -22.45 20.67
N GLN A 493 27.37 -21.88 19.88
CA GLN A 493 26.08 -21.40 20.39
C GLN A 493 25.22 -22.55 20.97
N HIS A 494 25.10 -23.69 20.26
CA HIS A 494 24.40 -24.86 20.78
C HIS A 494 25.05 -25.45 22.03
N SER A 495 26.38 -25.45 22.11
CA SER A 495 27.09 -25.92 23.31
C SER A 495 26.89 -25.01 24.52
N SER A 496 26.74 -23.69 24.31
CA SER A 496 26.44 -22.72 25.37
C SER A 496 24.99 -22.81 25.84
N ALA A 497 24.03 -23.06 24.93
CA ALA A 497 22.62 -23.21 25.25
C ALA A 497 22.29 -24.56 25.92
N ALA A 498 23.09 -25.61 25.67
CA ALA A 498 22.96 -26.90 26.36
C ALA A 498 23.65 -26.94 27.73
N ALA A 499 24.49 -25.95 28.04
CA ALA A 499 25.21 -25.81 29.32
C ALA A 499 24.52 -24.83 30.29
N ALA A 500 23.49 -24.10 29.83
CA ALA A 500 22.60 -23.25 30.61
C ALA A 500 21.29 -23.99 30.90
#